data_AF-A0AAE0SMI4-F1
#
_entry.id   AF-A0AAE0SMI4-F1
#
_cell.length_a   1.000
_cell.length_b   1.000
_cell.length_c   1.000
_cell.angle_alpha   90.00
_cell.angle_beta   90.00
_cell.angle_gamma   90.00
#
_symmetry.space_group_name_H-M   'P 1'
#
loop_
_entity.id
_entity.type
_entity.pdbx_description
1 polymer ?
#
loop_
_entity_poly.entity_id
_entity_poly.type
_entity_poly.pdbx_seq_one_letter_code
_entity_poly.pdbx_strand_id
1 'polypeptide(L)'
;DSKVDPYTKMWKFMQEHADSVFVSDSNLGWDKVKNEKGKYAFLLESAMNNYYNQRKPCKTMKVGRNLDQKGYGVATPKGSDLRQPLNIAILELREYGDLLKLEQKWWISKGQCHSGDSG
;
A
#
# COMPACT_ATOMS: atom_id res chain seq x y z
N ASP A 1 -13.63 31.09 0.95
CA ASP A 1 -12.93 29.81 0.74
C ASP A 1 -11.46 29.89 1.12
N SER A 2 -11.06 29.10 2.13
CA SER A 2 -9.68 29.10 2.62
C SER A 2 -8.74 28.44 1.60
N LYS A 3 -7.70 29.18 1.17
CA LYS A 3 -6.67 28.77 0.19
C LYS A 3 -5.68 27.71 0.68
N VAL A 4 -6.02 26.94 1.71
CA VAL A 4 -5.10 25.98 2.32
C VAL A 4 -5.18 24.67 1.55
N ASP A 5 -4.02 24.22 1.06
CA ASP A 5 -3.88 22.93 0.39
C ASP A 5 -4.46 21.80 1.28
N PRO A 6 -5.31 20.90 0.72
CA PRO A 6 -5.93 19.83 1.49
C PRO A 6 -4.94 18.96 2.27
N TYR A 7 -3.77 18.67 1.71
CA TYR A 7 -2.72 17.89 2.37
C TYR A 7 -2.09 18.66 3.54
N THR A 8 -1.93 19.97 3.39
CA THR A 8 -1.47 20.82 4.51
C THR A 8 -2.46 20.80 5.67
N LYS A 9 -3.76 20.82 5.37
CA LYS A 9 -4.80 20.70 6.41
C LYS A 9 -4.79 19.33 7.08
N MET A 10 -4.66 18.25 6.30
CA MET A 10 -4.55 16.88 6.83
C MET A 10 -3.32 16.72 7.72
N TRP A 11 -2.16 17.22 7.29
CA TRP A 11 -0.93 17.15 8.07
C TRP A 11 -1.04 17.86 9.41
N LYS A 12 -1.60 19.08 9.43
CA LYS A 12 -1.83 19.82 10.68
C LYS A 12 -2.70 19.05 11.66
N PHE A 13 -3.82 18.49 11.19
CA PHE A 13 -4.68 17.65 12.02
C PHE A 13 -3.93 16.43 12.57
N MET A 14 -3.14 15.74 11.74
CA MET A 14 -2.39 14.57 12.21
C MET A 14 -1.34 14.92 13.27
N GLN A 15 -0.67 16.06 13.12
CA GLN A 15 0.31 16.55 14.10
C GLN A 15 -0.35 16.93 15.43
N GLU A 16 -1.50 17.61 15.41
CA GLU A 16 -2.25 18.00 16.62
C GLU A 16 -2.81 16.78 17.39
N HIS A 17 -3.00 15.65 16.71
CA HIS A 17 -3.58 14.42 17.27
C HIS A 17 -2.60 13.23 17.25
N ALA A 18 -1.28 13.51 17.24
CA ALA A 18 -0.23 12.53 16.95
C ALA A 18 -0.31 11.26 17.81
N ASP A 19 -0.59 11.41 19.11
CA ASP A 19 -0.70 10.29 20.07
C ASP A 19 -1.85 9.32 19.75
N SER A 20 -2.81 9.76 18.95
CA SER A 20 -4.02 9.00 18.63
C SER A 20 -4.11 8.55 17.17
N VAL A 21 -3.48 9.24 16.21
CA VAL A 21 -3.66 8.92 14.78
C VAL A 21 -2.53 8.12 14.18
N PHE A 22 -1.31 8.27 14.70
CA PHE A 22 -0.15 7.53 14.22
C PHE A 22 -0.04 6.16 14.89
N VAL A 23 0.59 5.24 14.18
CA VAL A 23 0.85 3.87 14.63
C VAL A 23 2.30 3.52 14.31
N SER A 24 2.92 2.66 15.13
CA SER A 24 4.33 2.27 14.97
C SER A 24 4.57 1.32 13.80
N ASP A 25 3.56 0.58 13.38
CA ASP A 25 3.65 -0.40 12.30
C ASP A 25 2.33 -0.56 11.54
N SER A 26 2.43 -1.18 10.36
CA SER A 26 1.30 -1.36 9.45
C SER A 26 0.24 -2.36 9.95
N ASN A 27 0.63 -3.36 10.76
CA ASN A 27 -0.33 -4.33 11.29
C ASN A 27 -1.25 -3.65 12.31
N LEU A 28 -0.70 -2.81 13.19
CA LEU A 28 -1.49 -2.01 14.13
C LEU A 28 -2.43 -1.05 13.40
N GLY A 29 -1.99 -0.41 12.32
CA GLY A 29 -2.84 0.43 11.49
C GLY A 29 -4.01 -0.34 10.87
N TRP A 30 -3.74 -1.54 10.34
CA TRP A 30 -4.77 -2.43 9.79
C TRP A 30 -5.76 -2.92 10.86
N ASP A 31 -5.26 -3.34 12.03
CA ASP A 31 -6.09 -3.77 13.15
C ASP A 31 -6.98 -2.65 13.67
N LYS A 32 -6.45 -1.43 13.75
CA LYS A 32 -7.21 -0.24 14.16
C LYS A 32 -8.36 0.06 13.21
N VAL A 33 -8.13 0.04 11.89
CA VAL A 33 -9.21 0.22 10.89
C VAL A 33 -10.33 -0.80 11.09
N LYS A 34 -10.00 -2.09 11.28
CA LYS A 34 -11.01 -3.14 11.48
C LYS A 34 -11.82 -2.94 12.76
N ASN A 35 -11.17 -2.48 13.83
CA ASN A 35 -11.77 -2.44 15.16
C ASN A 35 -12.54 -1.14 15.43
N GLU A 36 -12.22 -0.04 14.75
CA GLU A 36 -12.84 1.27 14.98
C GLU A 36 -14.16 1.52 14.23
N LYS A 37 -14.72 0.51 13.56
CA LYS A 37 -16.07 0.55 12.95
C LYS A 37 -16.29 1.79 12.05
N GLY A 38 -15.30 2.10 11.21
CA GLY A 38 -15.37 3.22 10.26
C GLY A 38 -14.99 4.59 10.83
N LYS A 39 -14.54 4.69 12.08
CA LYS A 39 -14.07 5.95 12.70
C LYS A 39 -12.60 6.26 12.44
N TYR A 40 -11.83 5.29 11.94
CA TYR A 40 -10.43 5.45 11.58
C TYR A 40 -10.19 5.05 10.13
N ALA A 41 -9.50 5.91 9.40
CA ALA A 41 -8.97 5.64 8.07
C ALA A 41 -7.45 5.61 8.13
N PHE A 42 -6.83 4.66 7.44
CA PHE A 42 -5.39 4.50 7.43
C PHE A 42 -4.81 4.80 6.05
N LEU A 43 -3.81 5.68 6.00
CA LEU A 43 -3.07 6.01 4.79
C LEU A 43 -1.85 5.08 4.72
N LEU A 44 -1.81 4.24 3.68
CA LEU A 44 -0.72 3.31 3.42
C LEU A 44 -0.47 3.14 1.92
N GLU A 45 0.65 2.54 1.57
CA GLU A 45 1.02 2.30 0.18
C GLU A 45 0.02 1.37 -0.53
N SER A 46 -0.23 1.64 -1.80
CA SER A 46 -1.29 0.96 -2.56
C SER A 46 -1.09 -0.55 -2.68
N ALA A 47 0.15 -1.03 -2.79
CA ALA A 47 0.47 -2.45 -2.81
C ALA A 47 0.04 -3.14 -1.51
N MET A 48 0.35 -2.54 -0.35
CA MET A 48 -0.09 -3.05 0.95
C MET A 48 -1.60 -2.97 1.11
N ASN A 49 -2.22 -1.87 0.68
CA ASN A 49 -3.69 -1.72 0.73
C ASN A 49 -4.39 -2.84 -0.05
N ASN A 50 -3.97 -3.09 -1.30
CA ASN A 50 -4.49 -4.17 -2.14
C ASN A 50 -4.27 -5.55 -1.52
N TYR A 51 -3.17 -5.76 -0.80
CA TYR A 51 -2.88 -6.99 -0.09
C TYR A 51 -3.83 -7.20 1.08
N TYR A 52 -3.94 -6.22 1.99
CA TYR A 52 -4.75 -6.34 3.21
C TYR A 52 -6.24 -6.47 2.93
N ASN A 53 -6.75 -5.83 1.88
CA ASN A 53 -8.16 -5.97 1.48
C ASN A 53 -8.51 -7.40 1.04
N GLN A 54 -7.52 -8.20 0.67
CA GLN A 54 -7.71 -9.61 0.30
C GLN A 54 -7.40 -10.56 1.47
N ARG A 55 -7.32 -10.07 2.71
CA ARG A 55 -7.11 -10.88 3.91
C ARG A 55 -8.38 -10.98 4.74
N LYS A 56 -8.64 -12.16 5.29
CA LYS A 56 -9.75 -12.34 6.25
C LYS A 56 -9.56 -11.39 7.44
N PRO A 57 -10.65 -10.82 7.98
CA PRO A 57 -12.06 -11.09 7.67
C PRO A 57 -12.65 -10.24 6.53
N CYS A 58 -11.85 -9.74 5.58
CA CYS A 58 -12.33 -9.00 4.40
C CYS A 58 -13.08 -7.70 4.75
N LYS A 59 -12.72 -7.07 5.88
CA LYS A 59 -13.40 -5.90 6.44
C LYS A 59 -12.80 -4.55 6.02
N THR A 60 -11.79 -4.55 5.15
CA THR A 60 -11.11 -3.32 4.71
C THR A 60 -11.30 -3.13 3.21
N MET A 61 -11.27 -1.87 2.76
CA MET A 61 -11.35 -1.53 1.35
C MET A 61 -10.48 -0.32 1.01
N LYS A 62 -10.00 -0.28 -0.23
CA LYS A 62 -9.35 0.91 -0.80
C LYS A 62 -10.42 1.89 -1.26
N VAL A 63 -10.24 3.17 -0.95
CA VAL A 63 -11.13 4.25 -1.38
C VAL A 63 -10.34 5.27 -2.19
N GLY A 64 -10.88 5.66 -3.35
CA GLY A 64 -10.30 6.70 -4.20
C GLY A 64 -9.01 6.28 -4.92
N ARG A 65 -8.37 7.29 -5.54
CA ARG A 65 -7.10 7.15 -6.27
C ARG A 65 -5.90 7.28 -5.34
N ASN A 66 -4.73 6.86 -5.81
CA ASN A 66 -3.47 7.09 -5.10
C ASN A 66 -3.18 8.60 -4.99
N LEU A 67 -2.55 9.01 -3.89
CA LEU A 67 -2.17 10.41 -3.64
C LEU A 67 -0.98 10.84 -4.50
N ASP A 68 -0.10 9.88 -4.81
CA ASP A 68 1.11 10.06 -5.60
C ASP A 68 1.36 8.86 -6.52
N GLN A 69 2.43 8.95 -7.31
CA GLN A 69 2.95 7.85 -8.12
C GLN A 69 4.34 7.50 -7.61
N LYS A 70 4.46 6.33 -6.98
CA LYS A 70 5.70 5.75 -6.46
C LYS A 70 5.86 4.33 -6.97
N GLY A 71 7.10 3.84 -6.99
CA GLY A 71 7.43 2.48 -7.36
C GLY A 71 8.59 1.93 -6.54
N TYR A 72 8.63 0.62 -6.37
CA TYR A 72 9.74 -0.08 -5.73
C TYR A 72 10.88 -0.32 -6.74
N GLY A 73 12.11 -0.37 -6.24
CA GLY A 73 13.29 -0.71 -7.01
C GLY A 73 14.27 -1.55 -6.20
N VAL A 74 15.14 -2.28 -6.89
CA VAL A 74 16.22 -3.03 -6.26
C VAL A 74 17.41 -2.10 -6.07
N ALA A 75 17.80 -1.85 -4.82
CA ALA A 75 18.92 -0.98 -4.50
C ALA A 75 20.25 -1.75 -4.50
N THR A 76 21.27 -1.17 -5.14
CA THR A 76 22.66 -1.66 -5.10
C THR A 76 23.58 -0.57 -4.54
N PRO A 77 24.72 -0.92 -3.90
CA PRO A 77 25.73 0.07 -3.55
C PRO A 77 26.16 0.91 -4.76
N LYS A 78 26.51 2.18 -4.53
CA LYS A 78 27.00 3.07 -5.59
C LYS A 78 28.29 2.49 -6.18
N GLY A 79 28.34 2.38 -7.51
CA GLY A 79 29.48 1.80 -8.23
C GLY A 79 29.50 0.26 -8.27
N SER A 80 28.47 -0.42 -7.76
CA SER A 80 28.38 -1.88 -7.85
C SER A 80 28.26 -2.36 -9.31
N ASP A 81 29.07 -3.35 -9.66
CA ASP A 81 29.01 -4.04 -10.96
C ASP A 81 27.68 -4.78 -11.19
N LEU A 82 26.90 -5.03 -10.13
CA LEU A 82 25.58 -5.65 -10.22
C LEU A 82 24.51 -4.72 -10.79
N ARG A 83 24.74 -3.40 -10.77
CA ARG A 83 23.70 -2.41 -11.13
C ARG A 83 23.20 -2.61 -12.57
N GLN A 84 24.11 -2.75 -13.53
CA GLN A 84 23.73 -2.89 -14.94
C GLN A 84 23.07 -4.25 -15.24
N PRO A 85 23.66 -5.40 -14.85
CA PRO A 85 23.02 -6.70 -15.03
C PRO A 85 21.64 -6.80 -14.36
N LEU A 86 21.48 -6.29 -13.14
CA LEU A 86 20.18 -6.30 -12.44
C LEU A 86 19.13 -5.45 -13.16
N ASN A 87 19.50 -4.27 -13.66
CA ASN A 87 18.58 -3.44 -14.41
C ASN A 87 18.08 -4.14 -15.68
N ILE A 88 18.98 -4.80 -16.42
CA ILE A 88 18.62 -5.55 -17.64
C ILE A 88 17.69 -6.71 -17.28
N ALA A 89 18.04 -7.52 -16.28
CA ALA A 89 17.21 -8.65 -15.85
C ALA A 89 15.80 -8.21 -15.39
N ILE A 90 15.68 -7.08 -14.69
CA ILE A 90 14.38 -6.53 -14.28
C ILE A 90 13.55 -6.08 -15.50
N LEU A 91 14.19 -5.50 -16.52
CA LEU A 91 13.50 -5.14 -17.76
C LEU A 91 12.98 -6.38 -18.48
N GLU A 92 13.80 -7.42 -18.61
CA GLU A 92 13.40 -8.70 -19.22
C GLU A 92 12.20 -9.32 -18.48
N LEU A 93 12.26 -9.43 -17.15
CA LEU A 93 11.16 -9.95 -16.33
C LEU A 93 9.87 -9.13 -16.49
N ARG A 94 9.98 -7.82 -16.73
CA ARG A 94 8.83 -6.95 -16.99
C ARG A 94 8.26 -7.20 -18.39
N GLU A 95 9.11 -7.24 -19.41
CA GLU A 95 8.73 -7.43 -20.82
C GLU A 95 8.08 -8.79 -21.06
N TYR A 96 8.61 -9.86 -20.45
CA TYR A 96 8.01 -11.20 -20.50
C TYR A 96 6.77 -11.37 -19.61
N GLY A 97 6.40 -10.34 -18.84
CA GLY A 97 5.23 -10.34 -17.97
C GLY A 97 5.36 -11.18 -16.71
N ASP A 98 6.57 -11.60 -16.33
CA ASP A 98 6.80 -12.43 -15.15
C ASP A 98 6.52 -11.67 -13.86
N LEU A 99 6.84 -10.37 -13.81
CA LEU A 99 6.47 -9.52 -12.69
C LEU A 99 4.94 -9.44 -12.51
N LEU A 100 4.19 -9.36 -13.61
CA LEU A 100 2.72 -9.37 -13.58
C LEU A 100 2.17 -10.72 -13.07
N LYS A 101 2.74 -11.85 -13.54
CA LYS A 101 2.37 -13.18 -13.05
C LYS A 101 2.62 -13.32 -11.55
N LEU A 102 3.74 -12.77 -11.06
CA LEU A 102 4.06 -12.77 -9.63
C LEU A 102 3.06 -11.91 -8.83
N GLU A 103 2.72 -10.72 -9.31
CA GLU A 103 1.71 -9.86 -8.67
C GLU A 103 0.35 -10.60 -8.58
N GLN A 104 -0.12 -11.15 -9.70
CA GLN A 104 -1.37 -11.92 -9.73
C GLN A 104 -1.34 -13.09 -8.74
N LYS A 105 -0.24 -13.87 -8.72
CA LYS A 105 -0.09 -15.02 -7.82
C LYS A 105 -0.18 -14.62 -6.36
N TRP A 106 0.53 -13.56 -5.94
CA TRP A 106 0.70 -13.23 -4.53
C TRP A 106 -0.39 -12.32 -3.97
N TRP A 107 -1.02 -11.50 -4.81
CA TRP A 107 -2.14 -10.65 -4.39
C TRP A 107 -3.49 -11.30 -4.65
N ILE A 108 -3.72 -11.83 -5.86
CA ILE A 108 -5.06 -12.26 -6.31
C ILE A 108 -5.27 -13.75 -6.06
N SER A 109 -4.43 -14.62 -6.64
CA SER A 109 -4.62 -16.08 -6.55
C SER A 109 -4.48 -16.63 -5.12
N LYS A 110 -3.66 -15.97 -4.29
CA LYS A 110 -3.50 -16.28 -2.87
C LYS A 110 -4.32 -15.36 -1.95
N GLY A 111 -5.20 -14.55 -2.54
CA GLY A 111 -6.20 -13.79 -1.81
C GLY A 111 -7.13 -14.72 -1.03
N GLN A 112 -7.55 -14.27 0.14
CA GLN A 112 -8.44 -15.03 1.04
C GLN A 112 -9.89 -14.56 0.98
N CYS A 113 -10.14 -13.47 0.24
CA CYS A 113 -11.44 -12.85 0.08
C CYS A 113 -11.88 -13.03 -1.38
N HIS A 114 -12.93 -13.81 -1.60
CA HIS A 114 -13.56 -13.95 -2.92
C HIS A 114 -14.85 -13.13 -2.95
N SER A 115 -15.38 -12.83 -4.13
CA SER A 115 -16.53 -11.95 -4.38
C SER A 115 -17.88 -12.39 -3.76
N GLY A 116 -17.88 -13.29 -2.76
CA GLY A 116 -19.05 -13.74 -2.00
C GLY A 116 -18.87 -13.72 -0.48
N ASP A 117 -17.74 -13.27 0.06
CA ASP A 117 -17.49 -13.22 1.52
C ASP A 117 -17.96 -11.89 2.18
N SER A 118 -18.54 -10.98 1.42
CA SER A 118 -19.23 -9.79 1.94
C SER A 118 -20.67 -10.15 2.34
N GLY A 119 -20.81 -10.91 3.43
CA GLY A 119 -22.05 -11.10 4.17
C GLY A 119 -22.16 -10.14 5.34
#